data_AF-X1CQV3-F1
#
_entry.id   AF-X1CQV3-F1
#
_cell.length_a   1.000
_cell.length_b   1.000
_cell.length_c   1.000
_cell.angle_alpha   90.00
_cell.angle_beta   90.00
_cell.angle_gamma   90.00
#
_symmetry.space_group_name_H-M   'P 1'
#
loop_
_entity.id
_entity.type
_entity.pdbx_description
1 polymer ?
#
loop_
_entity_poly.entity_id
_entity_poly.type
_entity_poly.pdbx_seq_one_letter_code
_entity_poly.pdbx_strand_id
1 'polypeptide(L)'
;MKQENISTENRLLAALAHGSVVTQGLGILVGVVVYITQREKSRYAAFQGLQAAVYQLVNLIIVIGMWVVWGFFYGLSILSLIKLEETNPDAAPPAIFWIAMISMFIPLIYMVLVGLYGLWGALRTWQGKDFKYLIIGSWLEKSGLWKE
;
A
#
# COMPACT_ATOMS: atom_id res chain seq x y z
N MET A 1 -10.38 18.91 18.71
CA MET A 1 -9.82 19.82 17.69
C MET A 1 -10.94 20.76 17.25
N LYS A 2 -10.78 22.07 17.42
CA LYS A 2 -11.71 23.06 16.81
C LYS A 2 -11.73 22.78 15.31
N GLN A 3 -12.91 22.71 14.71
CA GLN A 3 -13.05 22.61 13.25
C GLN A 3 -12.41 23.84 12.62
N GLU A 4 -11.11 23.75 12.31
CA GLU A 4 -10.49 24.55 11.29
C GLU A 4 -11.38 24.38 10.05
N ASN A 5 -11.87 25.47 9.47
CA ASN A 5 -12.74 25.38 8.31
C ASN A 5 -11.92 24.77 7.16
N ILE A 6 -12.03 23.45 6.96
CA ILE A 6 -11.16 22.69 6.07
C ILE A 6 -11.46 23.17 4.65
N SER A 7 -10.54 23.95 4.08
CA SER A 7 -10.69 24.48 2.73
C SER A 7 -10.83 23.34 1.71
N THR A 8 -11.50 23.64 0.59
CA THR A 8 -11.60 22.71 -0.54
C THR A 8 -10.21 22.28 -1.03
N GLU A 9 -9.24 23.17 -1.00
CA GLU A 9 -7.84 22.86 -1.33
C GLU A 9 -7.24 21.81 -0.38
N ASN A 10 -7.42 21.96 0.93
CA ASN A 10 -6.93 21.00 1.93
C ASN A 10 -7.57 19.62 1.73
N ARG A 11 -8.88 19.58 1.41
CA ARG A 11 -9.60 18.34 1.09
C ARG A 11 -9.09 17.69 -0.20
N LEU A 12 -8.83 18.50 -1.23
CA LEU A 12 -8.31 18.02 -2.50
C LEU A 12 -6.91 17.42 -2.32
N LEU A 13 -6.01 18.11 -1.63
CA LEU A 13 -4.65 17.64 -1.40
C LEU A 13 -4.61 16.35 -0.57
N ALA A 14 -5.45 16.26 0.47
CA ALA A 14 -5.61 15.03 1.23
C ALA A 14 -6.17 13.89 0.34
N ALA A 15 -7.19 14.16 -0.46
CA ALA A 15 -7.78 13.17 -1.36
C ALA A 15 -6.77 12.68 -2.42
N LEU A 16 -5.95 13.59 -2.97
CA LEU A 16 -4.89 13.25 -3.92
C LEU A 16 -3.79 12.40 -3.26
N ALA A 17 -3.37 12.75 -2.04
CA ALA A 17 -2.39 11.98 -1.29
C ALA A 17 -2.84 10.52 -1.09
N HIS A 18 -4.09 10.30 -0.67
CA HIS A 18 -4.64 8.96 -0.51
C HIS A 18 -4.94 8.26 -1.84
N GLY A 19 -5.50 9.00 -2.81
CA GLY A 19 -5.91 8.48 -4.11
C GLY A 19 -4.73 8.03 -4.96
N SER A 20 -3.56 8.63 -4.75
CA SER A 20 -2.31 8.22 -5.41
C SER A 20 -1.89 6.78 -5.13
N VAL A 21 -2.50 6.08 -4.17
CA VAL A 21 -2.27 4.64 -3.92
C VAL A 21 -2.39 3.78 -5.19
N VAL A 22 -3.20 4.21 -6.17
CA VAL A 22 -3.39 3.49 -7.44
C VAL A 22 -2.16 3.53 -8.35
N THR A 23 -1.27 4.51 -8.17
CA THR A 23 -0.01 4.60 -8.93
C THR A 23 1.09 3.73 -8.32
N GLN A 24 0.74 2.92 -7.32
CA GLN A 24 1.65 2.06 -6.56
C GLN A 24 2.80 2.88 -5.97
N GLY A 25 4.02 2.35 -5.86
CA GLY A 25 5.12 2.99 -5.12
C GLY A 25 5.37 4.48 -5.41
N LEU A 26 4.98 5.00 -6.58
CA LEU A 26 5.07 6.43 -6.92
C LEU A 26 4.12 7.31 -6.10
N GLY A 27 2.99 6.79 -5.63
CA GLY A 27 2.00 7.54 -4.86
C GLY A 27 2.52 7.99 -3.48
N ILE A 28 3.55 7.32 -2.95
CA ILE A 28 4.26 7.76 -1.74
C ILE A 28 4.75 9.20 -1.91
N LEU A 29 5.28 9.54 -3.09
CA LEU A 29 5.82 10.87 -3.38
C LEU A 29 4.74 11.93 -3.30
N VAL A 30 3.51 11.64 -3.73
CA VAL A 30 2.39 12.57 -3.63
C VAL A 30 2.10 12.91 -2.17
N GLY A 31 2.02 11.90 -1.30
CA GLY A 31 1.82 12.11 0.14
C GLY A 31 2.96 12.90 0.78
N VAL A 32 4.21 12.60 0.43
CA VAL A 32 5.39 13.33 0.91
C VAL A 32 5.39 14.78 0.47
N VAL A 33 5.09 15.06 -0.80
CA VAL A 33 5.01 16.42 -1.34
C VAL A 33 3.90 17.20 -0.64
N VAL A 34 2.71 16.60 -0.46
CA VAL A 34 1.62 17.22 0.28
C VAL A 34 2.04 17.54 1.71
N TYR A 35 2.69 16.61 2.41
CA TYR A 35 3.20 16.85 3.77
C TYR A 35 4.20 18.02 3.82
N ILE A 36 5.24 18.00 2.98
CA ILE A 36 6.29 19.02 3.00
C ILE A 36 5.73 20.40 2.64
N THR A 37 4.83 20.49 1.66
CA THR A 37 4.29 21.77 1.19
C THR A 37 3.20 22.33 2.10
N GLN A 38 2.51 21.49 2.88
CA GLN A 38 1.39 21.90 3.73
C GLN A 38 1.71 21.92 5.22
N ARG A 39 2.85 21.38 5.69
CA ARG A 39 3.19 21.32 7.13
C ARG A 39 3.16 22.67 7.85
N GLU A 40 3.38 23.78 7.16
CA GLU A 40 3.34 25.15 7.73
C GLU A 40 2.02 25.88 7.44
N LYS A 41 1.18 25.34 6.54
CA LYS A 41 -0.03 25.99 6.03
C LYS A 41 -1.32 25.37 6.53
N SER A 42 -1.35 24.04 6.66
CA SER A 42 -2.53 23.27 7.10
C SER A 42 -2.10 22.02 7.85
N ARG A 43 -2.42 21.96 9.14
CA ARG A 43 -2.17 20.76 9.97
C ARG A 43 -2.96 19.56 9.43
N TYR A 44 -4.20 19.77 8.99
CA TYR A 44 -5.02 18.71 8.40
C TYR A 44 -4.39 18.12 7.13
N ALA A 45 -4.08 18.94 6.13
CA ALA A 45 -3.55 18.43 4.86
C ALA A 45 -2.17 17.79 5.04
N ALA A 46 -1.33 18.38 5.91
CA ALA A 46 -0.03 17.81 6.25
C ALA A 46 -0.15 16.43 6.90
N PHE A 47 -1.02 16.28 7.90
CA PHE A 47 -1.25 15.00 8.57
C PHE A 47 -1.75 13.94 7.59
N GLN A 48 -2.73 14.26 6.74
CA GLN A 48 -3.27 13.33 5.75
C GLN A 48 -2.19 12.93 4.71
N GLY A 49 -1.37 13.90 4.26
CA GLY A 49 -0.24 13.63 3.38
C GLY A 49 0.78 12.66 3.98
N LEU A 50 1.21 12.91 5.23
CA LEU A 50 2.15 12.04 5.94
C LEU A 50 1.56 10.65 6.19
N GLN A 51 0.30 10.58 6.63
CA GLN A 51 -0.42 9.34 6.85
C GLN A 51 -0.53 8.49 5.56
N ALA A 52 -0.85 9.11 4.43
CA ALA A 52 -0.89 8.44 3.14
C ALA A 52 0.48 7.94 2.70
N ALA A 53 1.53 8.75 2.86
CA ALA A 53 2.90 8.37 2.52
C ALA A 53 3.38 7.16 3.34
N VAL A 54 3.19 7.18 4.67
CA VAL A 54 3.56 6.07 5.56
C VAL A 54 2.76 4.81 5.21
N TYR A 55 1.46 4.93 4.97
CA TYR A 55 0.64 3.80 4.54
C TYR A 55 1.16 3.15 3.27
N GLN A 56 1.41 3.94 2.23
CA GLN A 56 1.89 3.41 0.97
C GLN A 56 3.30 2.82 1.10
N LEU A 57 4.20 3.43 1.90
CA LEU A 57 5.54 2.90 2.13
C LEU A 57 5.52 1.56 2.87
N VAL A 58 4.76 1.44 3.95
CA VAL A 58 4.64 0.18 4.71
C VAL A 58 4.08 -0.93 3.82
N ASN A 59 3.03 -0.64 3.06
CA ASN A 59 2.44 -1.62 2.16
C ASN A 59 3.36 -1.99 0.99
N LEU A 60 4.17 -1.05 0.49
CA LEU A 60 5.19 -1.34 -0.52
C LEU A 60 6.20 -2.38 0.00
N ILE A 61 6.70 -2.20 1.23
CA ILE A 61 7.64 -3.13 1.86
C ILE A 61 7.00 -4.52 2.02
N ILE A 62 5.74 -4.58 2.47
CA ILE A 62 5.00 -5.84 2.62
C ILE A 62 4.85 -6.54 1.26
N VAL A 63 4.42 -5.81 0.24
CA VAL A 63 4.23 -6.35 -1.13
C VAL A 63 5.55 -6.87 -1.71
N ILE A 64 6.65 -6.13 -1.55
CA ILE A 64 7.99 -6.60 -1.95
C ILE A 64 8.32 -7.92 -1.23
N GLY A 65 8.11 -7.98 0.09
CA GLY A 65 8.33 -9.20 0.87
C GLY A 65 7.49 -10.38 0.37
N MET A 66 6.21 -10.16 0.07
CA MET A 66 5.32 -11.20 -0.49
C MET A 66 5.80 -11.68 -1.85
N TRP A 67 6.24 -10.79 -2.74
CA TRP A 67 6.79 -11.15 -4.05
C TRP A 67 8.10 -11.92 -3.95
N VAL A 68 8.99 -11.55 -3.02
CA VAL A 68 10.24 -12.28 -2.77
C VAL A 68 9.95 -13.69 -2.26
N VAL A 69 9.06 -13.84 -1.27
CA VAL A 69 8.67 -15.14 -0.73
C VAL A 69 8.02 -16.01 -1.81
N TRP A 70 7.08 -15.45 -2.57
CA TRP A 70 6.44 -16.16 -3.68
C TRP A 70 7.45 -16.57 -4.75
N GLY A 71 8.32 -15.65 -5.18
CA GLY A 71 9.32 -15.90 -6.22
C GLY A 71 10.32 -16.98 -5.81
N PHE A 72 10.70 -17.03 -4.53
CA PHE A 72 11.53 -18.09 -3.98
C PHE A 72 10.85 -19.46 -4.10
N PHE A 73 9.62 -19.61 -3.60
CA PHE A 73 8.90 -20.89 -3.67
C PHE A 73 8.53 -21.30 -5.10
N TYR A 74 8.16 -20.34 -5.93
CA TYR A 74 7.92 -20.59 -7.35
C TYR A 74 9.19 -21.07 -8.04
N GLY A 75 10.34 -20.41 -7.80
CA GLY A 75 11.64 -20.85 -8.30
C GLY A 75 12.00 -22.29 -7.88
N LEU A 76 11.77 -22.64 -6.61
CA LEU A 76 11.94 -24.03 -6.15
C LEU A 76 11.01 -25.01 -6.88
N SER A 77 9.78 -24.61 -7.18
CA SER A 77 8.86 -25.44 -7.95
C SER A 77 9.32 -25.66 -9.41
N ILE A 78 10.00 -24.69 -10.02
CA ILE A 78 10.61 -24.85 -11.36
C ILE A 78 11.74 -25.87 -11.33
N LEU A 79 12.57 -25.89 -10.29
CA LEU A 79 13.61 -26.93 -10.15
C LEU A 79 13.00 -28.33 -10.09
N SER A 80 11.85 -28.47 -9.43
CA SER A 80 11.12 -29.75 -9.39
C SER A 80 10.56 -30.16 -10.76
N LEU A 81 10.18 -29.20 -11.59
CA LEU A 81 9.72 -29.43 -12.97
C LEU A 81 10.85 -29.88 -13.88
N ILE A 82 12.01 -29.21 -13.83
CA ILE A 82 13.18 -29.57 -14.66
C ILE A 82 13.59 -31.01 -14.36
N LYS A 83 13.67 -31.38 -13.07
CA LYS A 83 14.00 -32.75 -12.66
C LYS A 83 12.96 -33.77 -13.12
N LEU A 84 11.68 -33.40 -13.14
CA LEU A 84 10.62 -34.29 -13.62
C LEU A 84 10.76 -34.54 -15.12
N GLU A 85 10.99 -33.50 -15.92
CA GLU A 85 11.18 -33.61 -17.37
C GLU A 85 12.36 -34.54 -17.72
N GLU A 86 13.47 -34.44 -17.00
CA GLU A 86 14.65 -35.31 -17.20
C GLU A 86 14.38 -36.79 -16.87
N THR A 87 13.49 -37.06 -15.90
CA THR A 87 13.27 -38.42 -15.37
C THR A 87 12.02 -39.11 -15.93
N ASN A 88 11.00 -38.33 -16.28
CA ASN A 88 9.73 -38.81 -16.82
C ASN A 88 9.01 -37.67 -17.61
N PRO A 89 9.34 -37.48 -18.89
CA PRO A 89 8.81 -36.36 -19.69
C PRO A 89 7.30 -36.44 -19.97
N ASP A 90 6.70 -37.63 -19.90
CA ASP A 90 5.25 -37.81 -20.09
C ASP A 90 4.46 -37.59 -18.78
N ALA A 91 5.13 -37.36 -17.65
CA ALA A 91 4.46 -37.12 -16.37
C ALA A 91 3.89 -35.71 -16.27
N ALA A 92 2.70 -35.61 -15.69
CA ALA A 92 2.10 -34.31 -15.40
C ALA A 92 2.95 -33.49 -14.40
N PRO A 93 2.99 -32.15 -14.54
CA PRO A 93 3.60 -31.25 -13.57
C PRO A 93 3.24 -31.57 -12.12
N PRO A 94 4.21 -31.52 -11.19
CA PRO A 94 3.96 -31.85 -9.80
C PRO A 94 3.02 -30.83 -9.16
N ALA A 95 2.19 -31.27 -8.21
CA ALA A 95 1.20 -30.40 -7.55
C ALA A 95 1.81 -29.13 -6.94
N ILE A 96 3.06 -29.19 -6.49
CA ILE A 96 3.78 -28.04 -5.93
C ILE A 96 3.91 -26.87 -6.91
N PHE A 97 4.05 -27.16 -8.22
CA PHE A 97 4.10 -26.13 -9.26
C PHE A 97 2.77 -25.38 -9.35
N TRP A 98 1.66 -26.11 -9.41
CA TRP A 98 0.32 -25.50 -9.46
C TRP A 98 -0.01 -24.72 -8.20
N ILE A 99 0.36 -25.24 -7.02
CA ILE A 99 0.19 -24.54 -5.75
C ILE A 99 1.00 -23.25 -5.75
N ALA A 100 2.28 -23.29 -6.15
CA ALA A 100 3.12 -22.11 -6.23
C ALA A 100 2.55 -21.08 -7.23
N MET A 101 2.06 -21.53 -8.39
CA MET A 101 1.46 -20.67 -9.40
C MET A 101 0.16 -19.99 -8.89
N ILE A 102 -0.75 -20.75 -8.29
CA ILE A 102 -2.01 -20.21 -7.73
C ILE A 102 -1.73 -19.27 -6.54
N SER A 103 -0.67 -19.53 -5.76
CA SER A 103 -0.31 -18.66 -4.63
C SER A 103 0.07 -17.23 -5.05
N MET A 104 0.31 -16.97 -6.35
CA MET A 104 0.51 -15.62 -6.92
C MET A 104 -0.69 -14.70 -6.68
N PHE A 105 -1.90 -15.24 -6.55
CA PHE A 105 -3.09 -14.44 -6.27
C PHE A 105 -3.06 -13.82 -4.87
N ILE A 106 -2.27 -14.33 -3.93
CA ILE A 106 -2.17 -13.80 -2.57
C ILE A 106 -1.62 -12.35 -2.58
N PRO A 107 -0.43 -12.05 -3.13
CA PRO A 107 0.05 -10.67 -3.23
C PRO A 107 -0.85 -9.78 -4.08
N LEU A 108 -1.47 -10.31 -5.15
CA LEU A 108 -2.36 -9.52 -6.01
C LEU A 108 -3.64 -9.10 -5.28
N ILE A 109 -4.30 -10.02 -4.58
CA ILE A 109 -5.48 -9.72 -3.77
C ILE A 109 -5.12 -8.70 -2.69
N TYR A 110 -3.97 -8.87 -2.03
CA TYR A 110 -3.47 -7.91 -1.05
C TYR A 110 -3.32 -6.50 -1.63
N MET A 111 -2.69 -6.37 -2.81
CA MET A 111 -2.53 -5.08 -3.49
C MET A 111 -3.88 -4.42 -3.82
N VAL A 112 -4.87 -5.20 -4.27
CA VAL A 112 -6.23 -4.70 -4.52
C VAL A 112 -6.87 -4.20 -3.23
N LEU A 113 -6.80 -4.96 -2.14
CA LEU A 113 -7.38 -4.57 -0.85
C LEU A 113 -6.74 -3.27 -0.31
N VAL A 114 -5.42 -3.15 -0.41
CA VAL A 114 -4.68 -1.94 -0.03
C VAL A 114 -5.09 -0.75 -0.89
N GLY A 115 -5.18 -0.93 -2.21
CA GLY A 115 -5.61 0.11 -3.15
C GLY A 115 -7.03 0.59 -2.84
N LEU A 116 -7.97 -0.34 -2.62
CA LEU A 116 -9.35 -0.01 -2.25
C LEU A 116 -9.43 0.76 -0.93
N TYR A 117 -8.62 0.39 0.07
CA TYR A 117 -8.63 1.08 1.35
C TYR A 117 -8.02 2.48 1.28
N GLY A 118 -6.98 2.68 0.45
CA GLY A 118 -6.46 4.02 0.17
C GLY A 118 -7.44 4.89 -0.62
N LEU A 119 -8.13 4.32 -1.62
CA LEU A 119 -9.21 5.02 -2.35
C LEU A 119 -10.38 5.40 -1.43
N TRP A 120 -10.72 4.54 -0.47
CA TRP A 120 -11.70 4.87 0.56
C TRP A 120 -11.25 6.07 1.40
N GLY A 121 -9.96 6.13 1.76
CA GLY A 121 -9.37 7.31 2.40
C GLY A 121 -9.49 8.58 1.56
N ALA A 122 -9.28 8.46 0.24
CA ALA A 122 -9.43 9.57 -0.69
C ALA A 122 -10.88 10.09 -0.74
N LEU A 123 -11.86 9.19 -0.82
CA LEU A 123 -13.29 9.55 -0.80
C LEU A 123 -13.70 10.21 0.51
N ARG A 124 -13.23 9.69 1.65
CA ARG A 124 -13.55 10.23 2.98
C ARG A 124 -13.00 11.64 3.18
N THR A 125 -11.72 11.84 2.85
CA THR A 125 -11.06 13.15 2.94
C THR A 125 -11.63 14.16 1.94
N TRP A 126 -12.00 13.71 0.74
CA TRP A 126 -12.72 14.54 -0.22
C TRP A 126 -14.06 15.00 0.33
N GLN A 127 -14.82 14.17 1.04
CA GLN A 127 -16.07 14.55 1.71
C GLN A 127 -15.88 15.50 2.91
N GLY A 128 -14.64 15.82 3.28
CA GLY A 128 -14.34 16.63 4.46
C GLY A 128 -14.50 15.86 5.78
N LYS A 129 -14.58 14.52 5.71
CA LYS A 129 -14.59 13.66 6.89
C LYS A 129 -13.16 13.34 7.28
N ASP A 130 -12.88 13.38 8.58
CA ASP A 130 -11.61 12.88 9.09
C ASP A 130 -11.44 11.42 8.71
N PHE A 131 -10.24 11.11 8.22
CA PHE A 131 -9.84 9.76 7.87
C PHE A 131 -8.56 9.41 8.63
N LYS A 132 -8.56 8.22 9.23
CA LYS A 132 -7.39 7.63 9.85
C LYS A 132 -7.31 6.16 9.48
N TYR A 133 -6.15 5.72 9.00
CA TYR A 133 -5.90 4.30 8.84
C TYR A 133 -5.83 3.64 10.22
N LEU A 134 -6.58 2.54 10.40
CA LEU A 134 -6.78 1.83 11.68
C LEU A 134 -5.51 1.69 12.55
N ILE A 135 -4.37 1.30 11.98
CA ILE A 135 -3.12 1.08 12.71
C ILE A 135 -2.21 2.31 12.63
N ILE A 136 -2.08 2.88 11.42
CA ILE A 136 -1.07 3.90 11.13
C ILE A 136 -1.42 5.25 11.76
N GLY A 137 -2.70 5.62 11.81
CA GLY A 137 -3.12 6.88 12.43
C GLY A 137 -2.72 6.95 13.91
N SER A 138 -2.96 5.88 14.66
CA SER A 138 -2.59 5.81 16.09
C SER A 138 -1.08 5.69 16.34
N TRP A 139 -0.34 5.09 15.40
CA TRP A 139 1.12 4.96 15.52
C TRP A 139 1.83 6.28 15.21
N LEU A 140 1.37 7.03 14.20
CA LEU A 140 1.91 8.34 13.84
C LEU A 140 1.82 9.36 14.99
N GLU A 141 0.70 9.36 15.70
CA GLU A 141 0.51 10.23 16.88
C GLU A 141 1.46 9.88 18.03
N LYS A 142 1.98 8.65 18.08
CA LYS A 142 2.85 8.14 19.15
C LYS A 142 4.33 8.10 18.78
N SER A 143 4.67 8.07 17.49
CA SER A 143 6.03 7.82 17.01
C SER A 143 6.93 9.07 16.98
N GLY A 144 6.38 10.25 17.27
CA GLY A 144 7.12 11.52 17.22
C GLY A 144 7.46 12.00 15.80
N LEU A 145 7.08 11.23 14.76
CA LEU A 145 7.15 11.63 13.36
C LEU A 145 6.18 12.77 13.04
N TRP A 146 5.06 12.82 13.76
CA TRP A 146 4.18 13.97 13.81
C TRP A 146 4.44 14.73 15.11
N LYS A 147 4.84 15.99 15.00
CA LYS A 147 4.89 16.91 16.14
C LYS A 147 3.68 17.82 16.03
N GLU A 148 2.86 17.83 17.08
CA GLU A 148 1.76 18.78 17.20
C GLU A 148 2.27 20.22 17.15
#